data_AF-A0A1H2EI54-F1
#
_entry.id   AF-A0A1H2EI54-F1
#
_cell.length_a   1.000
_cell.length_b   1.000
_cell.length_c   1.000
_cell.angle_alpha   90.00
_cell.angle_beta   90.00
_cell.angle_gamma   90.00
#
_symmetry.space_group_name_H-M   'P 1'
#
loop_
_entity.id
_entity.type
_entity.pdbx_description
1 polymer ?
#
loop_
_entity_poly.entity_id
_entity_poly.type
_entity_poly.pdbx_seq_one_letter_code
_entity_poly.pdbx_strand_id
1 'polypeptide(L)'
;MSWLNKIFGKSSESENLQDIVTSFNSKIDDIRKAGSVDGEHYTDSVEQIRQLKREGKNQEAIEVLLRSIDATESESKCTGEGWGVAPWYYEQLAILYRKEKLYHKEVEILERYESQPKAAGVGPEKLAARLIKAKELLAKHGV
;
A
#
# COMPACT_ATOMS: atom_id res chain seq x y z
N MET A 1 -18.96 -24.50 -35.12
CA MET A 1 -19.64 -24.13 -33.85
C MET A 1 -18.58 -23.76 -32.83
N SER A 2 -18.75 -22.61 -32.15
CA SER A 2 -17.92 -21.97 -31.10
C SER A 2 -16.48 -21.58 -31.51
N TRP A 3 -16.11 -20.35 -31.85
CA TRP A 3 -16.34 -19.01 -31.23
C TRP A 3 -15.83 -18.87 -29.78
N LEU A 4 -14.55 -19.16 -29.51
CA LEU A 4 -13.88 -18.68 -28.27
C LEU A 4 -12.38 -18.34 -28.46
N ASN A 5 -11.97 -17.94 -29.68
CA ASN A 5 -10.64 -17.35 -29.94
C ASN A 5 -10.79 -15.91 -30.45
N LYS A 6 -11.32 -15.03 -29.62
CA LYS A 6 -11.26 -13.57 -29.84
C LYS A 6 -11.62 -12.86 -28.54
N ILE A 7 -10.86 -11.83 -28.19
CA ILE A 7 -10.92 -11.03 -26.95
C ILE A 7 -10.07 -11.64 -25.83
N PHE A 8 -8.76 -11.42 -25.88
CA PHE A 8 -8.07 -10.66 -24.83
C PHE A 8 -6.77 -10.15 -25.44
N GLY A 9 -6.82 -8.89 -25.88
CA GLY A 9 -5.64 -8.16 -26.30
C GLY A 9 -4.72 -7.98 -25.10
N LYS A 10 -3.58 -8.66 -25.16
CA LYS A 10 -2.29 -8.35 -24.56
C LYS A 10 -2.23 -6.96 -23.89
N SER A 11 -2.50 -6.90 -22.60
CA SER A 11 -2.09 -5.79 -21.73
C SER A 11 -0.66 -6.08 -21.26
N SER A 12 0.30 -5.53 -22.00
CA SER A 12 1.71 -5.48 -21.59
C SER A 12 1.86 -4.50 -20.42
N GLU A 13 1.75 -4.99 -19.19
CA GLU A 13 2.05 -4.20 -17.99
C GLU A 13 2.57 -5.10 -16.84
N SER A 14 3.14 -6.25 -17.19
CA SER A 14 3.67 -7.24 -16.25
C SER A 14 5.18 -7.47 -16.41
N GLU A 15 5.91 -6.55 -17.02
CA GLU A 15 7.35 -6.74 -17.33
C GLU A 15 8.32 -5.90 -16.48
N ASN A 16 7.86 -5.12 -15.50
CA ASN A 16 8.81 -4.33 -14.67
C ASN A 16 8.60 -4.42 -13.16
N LEU A 17 7.60 -5.13 -12.66
CA LEU A 17 7.38 -5.21 -11.20
C LEU A 17 8.49 -5.99 -10.49
N GLN A 18 9.01 -7.07 -11.09
CA GLN A 18 10.12 -7.82 -10.49
C GLN A 18 11.44 -7.04 -10.53
N ASP A 19 11.68 -6.28 -11.60
CA ASP A 19 12.88 -5.46 -11.74
C ASP A 19 12.84 -4.23 -10.83
N ILE A 20 11.66 -3.62 -10.65
CA ILE A 20 11.43 -2.57 -9.64
C ILE A 20 11.68 -3.14 -8.24
N VAL A 21 11.09 -4.30 -7.90
CA VAL A 21 11.27 -4.93 -6.57
C VAL A 21 12.73 -5.31 -6.32
N THR A 22 13.44 -5.84 -7.33
CA THR A 22 14.84 -6.28 -7.20
C THR A 22 15.80 -5.09 -7.10
N SER A 23 15.63 -4.07 -7.95
CA SER A 23 16.40 -2.82 -7.87
C SER A 23 16.16 -2.09 -6.53
N PHE A 24 14.93 -2.19 -6.00
CA PHE A 24 14.54 -1.58 -4.74
C PHE A 24 15.12 -2.30 -3.52
N ASN A 25 15.12 -3.64 -3.52
CA ASN A 25 15.76 -4.44 -2.46
C ASN A 25 17.25 -4.12 -2.34
N SER A 26 17.96 -3.95 -3.47
CA SER A 26 19.37 -3.54 -3.48
C SER A 26 19.58 -2.15 -2.88
N LYS A 27 18.74 -1.17 -3.21
CA LYS A 27 18.83 0.19 -2.64
C LYS A 27 18.52 0.21 -1.14
N ILE A 28 17.58 -0.63 -0.70
CA ILE A 28 17.29 -0.81 0.72
C ILE A 28 18.48 -1.45 1.45
N ASP A 29 19.17 -2.43 0.85
CA ASP A 29 20.37 -3.01 1.45
C ASP A 29 21.53 -2.00 1.55
N ASP A 30 21.63 -1.09 0.60
CA ASP A 30 22.59 0.02 0.64
C ASP A 30 22.21 1.07 1.70
N ILE A 31 20.93 1.41 1.86
CA ILE A 31 20.44 2.29 2.95
C ILE A 31 20.59 1.60 4.31
N ARG A 32 20.32 0.29 4.41
CA ARG A 32 20.56 -0.54 5.61
C ARG A 32 22.02 -0.54 6.01
N LYS A 33 22.95 -0.58 5.04
CA LYS A 33 24.39 -0.48 5.28
C LYS A 33 24.85 0.95 5.60
N ALA A 34 24.19 1.97 5.05
CA ALA A 34 24.56 3.38 5.24
C ALA A 34 23.96 4.02 6.51
N GLY A 35 22.88 3.44 7.08
CA GLY A 35 22.17 3.97 8.25
C GLY A 35 22.61 3.44 9.61
N SER A 36 23.67 2.64 9.67
CA SER A 36 24.21 2.08 10.93
C SER A 36 25.34 2.96 11.46
N VAL A 37 24.98 4.01 12.20
CA VAL A 37 25.86 4.63 13.20
C VAL A 37 25.09 4.58 14.52
N ASP A 38 25.55 3.76 15.45
CA ASP A 38 25.09 3.68 16.85
C ASP A 38 23.71 3.05 17.17
N GLY A 39 23.26 2.06 16.39
CA GLY A 39 22.47 0.95 16.95
C GLY A 39 20.97 1.15 17.24
N GLU A 40 20.25 2.04 16.55
CA GLU A 40 18.79 2.14 16.73
C GLU A 40 18.00 1.15 15.84
N HIS A 41 17.18 0.33 16.51
CA HIS A 41 16.40 -0.78 15.97
C HIS A 41 15.05 -0.32 15.36
N TYR A 42 14.53 -1.14 14.44
CA TYR A 42 13.34 -0.94 13.56
C TYR A 42 11.96 -0.85 14.27
N THR A 43 11.85 -0.34 15.50
CA THR A 43 10.55 -0.02 16.15
C THR A 43 9.85 1.21 15.57
N ASP A 44 10.45 1.82 14.56
CA ASP A 44 10.12 3.18 14.14
C ASP A 44 9.42 3.27 12.77
N SER A 45 8.79 2.20 12.26
CA SER A 45 8.13 2.25 10.94
C SER A 45 7.11 3.41 10.85
N VAL A 46 6.36 3.68 11.93
CA VAL A 46 5.42 4.81 12.00
C VAL A 46 6.14 6.16 11.99
N GLU A 47 7.20 6.33 12.78
CA GLU A 47 7.98 7.58 12.82
C GLU A 47 8.78 7.80 11.54
N GLN A 48 9.32 6.75 10.94
CA GLN A 48 9.94 6.78 9.62
C GLN A 48 8.93 7.25 8.57
N ILE A 49 7.72 6.69 8.54
CA ILE A 49 6.65 7.14 7.63
C ILE A 49 6.32 8.62 7.90
N ARG A 50 6.21 9.03 9.17
CA ARG A 50 5.97 10.43 9.54
C ARG A 50 7.10 11.33 9.03
N GLN A 51 8.35 10.93 9.20
CA GLN A 51 9.52 11.68 8.77
C GLN A 51 9.56 11.82 7.25
N LEU A 52 9.41 10.72 6.50
CA LEU A 52 9.39 10.74 5.04
C LEU A 52 8.28 11.65 4.51
N LYS A 53 7.10 11.63 5.15
CA LYS A 53 5.99 12.53 4.81
C LYS A 53 6.29 14.00 5.13
N ARG A 54 7.01 14.29 6.22
CA ARG A 54 7.47 15.66 6.56
C ARG A 54 8.49 16.19 5.55
N GLU A 55 9.38 15.31 5.09
CA GLU A 55 10.40 15.62 4.08
C GLU A 55 9.85 15.68 2.64
N GLY A 56 8.55 15.39 2.44
CA GLY A 56 7.94 15.37 1.12
C GLY A 56 8.34 14.17 0.25
N LYS A 57 9.03 13.18 0.83
CA LYS A 57 9.45 11.93 0.18
C LYS A 57 8.28 10.94 0.11
N ASN A 58 7.23 11.33 -0.61
CA ASN A 58 5.98 10.56 -0.68
C ASN A 58 6.19 9.17 -1.26
N GLN A 59 7.06 9.01 -2.26
CA GLN A 59 7.33 7.73 -2.90
C GLN A 59 8.00 6.74 -1.93
N GLU A 60 9.01 7.19 -1.18
CA GLU A 60 9.66 6.38 -0.13
C GLU A 60 8.66 6.01 0.98
N ALA A 61 7.80 6.96 1.38
CA ALA A 61 6.75 6.68 2.37
C ALA A 61 5.75 5.62 1.88
N ILE A 62 5.37 5.65 0.59
CA ILE A 62 4.49 4.64 -0.04
C ILE A 62 5.14 3.26 0.04
N GLU A 63 6.43 3.14 -0.24
CA GLU A 63 7.14 1.86 -0.21
C GLU A 63 7.25 1.28 1.19
N VAL A 64 7.51 2.11 2.21
CA VAL A 64 7.48 1.68 3.61
C VAL A 64 6.06 1.22 4.00
N LEU A 65 5.02 1.97 3.60
CA LEU A 65 3.64 1.64 3.90
C LEU A 65 3.18 0.32 3.27
N LEU A 66 3.53 0.06 2.00
CA LEU A 66 3.22 -1.19 1.32
C LEU A 66 3.83 -2.38 2.05
N ARG A 67 5.12 -2.30 2.43
CA ARG A 67 5.79 -3.35 3.19
C ARG A 67 5.13 -3.58 4.56
N SER A 68 4.73 -2.52 5.26
CA SER A 68 4.03 -2.62 6.54
C SER A 68 2.66 -3.29 6.40
N ILE A 69 1.94 -3.00 5.31
CA ILE A 69 0.66 -3.66 4.99
C ILE A 69 0.87 -5.14 4.72
N ASP A 70 1.82 -5.50 3.86
CA ASP A 70 2.10 -6.92 3.53
C ASP A 70 2.52 -7.71 4.79
N ALA A 71 3.32 -7.10 5.67
CA ALA A 71 3.70 -7.69 6.95
C ALA A 71 2.50 -7.88 7.89
N THR A 72 1.65 -6.85 8.02
CA THR A 72 0.45 -6.90 8.88
C THR A 72 -0.57 -7.93 8.37
N GLU A 73 -0.76 -8.02 7.06
CA GLU A 73 -1.63 -9.04 6.47
C GLU A 73 -1.09 -10.45 6.67
N SER A 74 0.23 -10.63 6.56
CA SER A 74 0.88 -11.92 6.80
C SER A 74 0.75 -12.34 8.27
N GLU A 75 0.95 -11.41 9.20
CA GLU A 75 0.79 -11.66 10.63
C GLU A 75 -0.66 -11.98 11.01
N SER A 76 -1.63 -11.24 10.45
CA SER A 76 -3.07 -11.48 10.66
C SER A 76 -3.49 -12.89 10.21
N LYS A 77 -2.93 -13.38 9.09
CA LYS A 77 -3.17 -14.77 8.62
C LYS A 77 -2.58 -15.83 9.56
N CYS A 78 -1.45 -15.54 10.20
CA CYS A 78 -0.73 -16.50 11.05
C CYS A 78 -1.25 -16.56 12.50
N THR A 79 -1.83 -15.48 13.02
CA THR A 79 -2.18 -15.32 14.45
C THR A 79 -3.59 -15.77 14.82
N GLY A 80 -4.45 -16.08 13.84
CA GLY A 80 -5.79 -16.65 14.06
C GLY A 80 -6.90 -15.61 14.33
N GLU A 81 -8.13 -16.08 14.52
CA GLU A 81 -9.34 -15.24 14.64
C GLU A 81 -9.23 -14.23 15.79
N GLY A 82 -9.25 -12.93 15.45
CA GLY A 82 -9.24 -11.82 16.40
C GLY A 82 -8.14 -10.77 16.14
N TRP A 83 -7.08 -11.14 15.43
CA TRP A 83 -6.02 -10.20 15.00
C TRP A 83 -6.28 -9.73 13.58
N GLY A 84 -6.98 -8.60 13.44
CA GLY A 84 -7.20 -7.99 12.13
C GLY A 84 -6.09 -7.00 11.75
N VAL A 85 -6.15 -6.51 10.52
CA VAL A 85 -5.14 -5.57 10.01
C VAL A 85 -5.30 -4.17 10.59
N ALA A 86 -4.18 -3.49 10.86
CA ALA A 86 -4.17 -2.13 11.38
C ALA A 86 -4.62 -1.11 10.32
N PRO A 87 -5.71 -0.35 10.53
CA PRO A 87 -6.25 0.57 9.53
C PRO A 87 -5.33 1.75 9.19
N TRP A 88 -4.42 2.11 10.11
CA TRP A 88 -3.58 3.30 9.96
C TRP A 88 -2.70 3.26 8.71
N TYR A 89 -2.09 2.10 8.40
CA TYR A 89 -1.22 1.97 7.23
C TYR A 89 -2.00 2.15 5.91
N TYR A 90 -3.19 1.57 5.80
CA TYR A 90 -4.07 1.75 4.65
C TYR A 90 -4.52 3.20 4.50
N GLU A 91 -4.86 3.86 5.62
CA GLU A 91 -5.26 5.27 5.61
C GLU A 91 -4.13 6.17 5.11
N GLN A 92 -2.91 6.00 5.63
CA GLN A 92 -1.77 6.82 5.22
C GLN A 92 -1.43 6.59 3.74
N LEU A 93 -1.52 5.35 3.26
CA LEU A 93 -1.25 5.02 1.87
C LEU A 93 -2.30 5.63 0.93
N ALA A 94 -3.58 5.53 1.29
CA ALA A 94 -4.67 6.17 0.55
C ALA A 94 -4.54 7.71 0.51
N ILE A 95 -4.03 8.33 1.59
CA ILE A 95 -3.73 9.78 1.62
C ILE A 95 -2.63 10.12 0.62
N LEU A 96 -1.54 9.35 0.60
CA LEU A 96 -0.43 9.60 -0.33
C LEU A 96 -0.83 9.38 -1.78
N TYR A 97 -1.56 8.31 -2.10
CA TYR A 97 -2.07 8.09 -3.46
C TYR A 97 -2.98 9.22 -3.93
N ARG A 98 -3.86 9.75 -3.08
CA ARG A 98 -4.67 10.92 -3.43
C ARG A 98 -3.80 12.16 -3.72
N LYS A 99 -2.75 12.37 -2.92
CA LYS A 99 -1.81 13.49 -3.07
C LYS A 99 -1.07 13.43 -4.41
N GLU A 100 -0.66 12.24 -4.81
CA GLU A 100 -0.01 11.94 -6.09
C GLU A 100 -1.01 11.80 -7.26
N LYS A 101 -2.31 12.04 -7.03
CA LYS A 101 -3.40 11.88 -8.01
C LYS A 101 -3.50 10.47 -8.61
N LEU A 102 -2.98 9.46 -7.90
CA LEU A 102 -3.07 8.04 -8.25
C LEU A 102 -4.42 7.48 -7.77
N TYR A 103 -5.52 7.98 -8.32
CA TYR A 103 -6.88 7.66 -7.85
C TYR A 103 -7.23 6.17 -7.95
N HIS A 104 -6.74 5.48 -8.98
CA HIS A 104 -6.95 4.04 -9.13
C HIS A 104 -6.32 3.26 -7.97
N LYS A 105 -5.09 3.62 -7.56
CA LYS A 105 -4.39 2.98 -6.44
C LYS A 105 -5.04 3.30 -5.10
N GLU A 106 -5.59 4.51 -4.94
CA GLU A 106 -6.37 4.86 -3.75
C GLU A 106 -7.60 3.94 -3.61
N VAL A 107 -8.32 3.67 -4.70
CA VAL A 107 -9.45 2.74 -4.68
C VAL A 107 -8.98 1.32 -4.38
N GLU A 108 -7.97 0.84 -5.09
CA GLU A 108 -7.43 -0.52 -4.95
C GLU A 108 -7.02 -0.84 -3.50
N ILE A 109 -6.28 0.06 -2.84
CA ILE A 109 -5.82 -0.18 -1.48
C ILE A 109 -6.96 -0.16 -0.44
N LEU A 110 -7.97 0.68 -0.67
CA LEU A 110 -9.14 0.76 0.20
C LEU A 110 -10.06 -0.47 0.01
N GLU A 111 -10.19 -0.99 -1.20
CA GLU A 111 -10.88 -2.25 -1.46
C GLU A 111 -10.13 -3.45 -0.86
N ARG A 112 -8.79 -3.45 -0.97
CA ARG A 112 -7.93 -4.45 -0.29
C ARG A 112 -8.20 -4.45 1.21
N TYR A 113 -8.25 -3.30 1.87
CA TYR A 113 -8.59 -3.20 3.30
C TYR A 113 -9.98 -3.78 3.63
N GLU A 114 -11.01 -3.42 2.84
CA GLU A 114 -12.38 -3.91 3.09
C GLU A 114 -12.52 -5.43 2.96
N SER A 115 -11.64 -6.06 2.18
CA SER A 115 -11.60 -7.53 2.03
C SER A 115 -10.90 -8.26 3.19
N GLN A 116 -10.21 -7.55 4.09
CA GLN A 116 -9.48 -8.16 5.20
C GLN A 116 -10.33 -8.32 6.47
N PRO A 117 -10.01 -9.30 7.34
CA PRO A 117 -10.53 -9.37 8.70
C PRO A 117 -10.18 -8.09 9.47
N LYS A 118 -11.20 -7.40 9.99
CA LYS A 118 -11.04 -6.12 10.69
C LYS A 118 -10.70 -6.37 12.16
N ALA A 119 -9.70 -5.66 12.69
CA ALA A 119 -9.38 -5.74 14.11
C ALA A 119 -10.52 -5.13 14.93
N ALA A 120 -10.78 -5.66 16.13
CA ALA A 120 -11.79 -5.12 17.03
C ALA A 120 -11.39 -3.70 17.49
N GLY A 121 -12.15 -2.68 17.07
CA GLY A 121 -11.90 -1.29 17.43
C GLY A 121 -12.52 -0.28 16.45
N VAL A 122 -12.71 0.96 16.92
CA VAL A 122 -13.27 2.06 16.12
C VAL A 122 -12.29 2.43 15.00
N GLY A 123 -12.66 2.21 13.74
CA GLY A 123 -11.77 2.49 12.61
C GLY A 123 -12.27 2.23 11.18
N PRO A 124 -13.26 1.36 10.88
CA PRO A 124 -13.58 1.04 9.48
C PRO A 124 -14.44 2.11 8.79
N GLU A 125 -15.29 2.84 9.53
CA GLU A 125 -16.23 3.80 8.93
C GLU A 125 -15.54 4.92 8.13
N LYS A 126 -14.38 5.39 8.60
CA LYS A 126 -13.61 6.44 7.91
C LYS A 126 -13.05 5.96 6.58
N LEU A 127 -12.56 4.72 6.51
CA LEU A 127 -12.00 4.15 5.28
C LEU A 127 -13.10 3.79 4.28
N ALA A 128 -14.24 3.27 4.73
CA ALA A 128 -15.40 3.03 3.88
C ALA A 128 -15.93 4.33 3.25
N ALA A 129 -16.08 5.41 4.05
CA ALA A 129 -16.47 6.71 3.54
C ALA A 129 -15.43 7.30 2.56
N ARG A 130 -14.14 7.03 2.80
CA ARG A 130 -13.06 7.42 1.89
C ARG A 130 -13.14 6.67 0.57
N LEU A 131 -13.45 5.37 0.58
CA LEU A 131 -13.57 4.53 -0.60
C LEU A 131 -14.65 5.06 -1.55
N ILE A 132 -15.81 5.45 -1.02
CA ILE A 132 -16.88 6.07 -1.81
C ILE A 132 -16.36 7.31 -2.54
N LYS A 133 -15.71 8.22 -1.81
CA LYS A 133 -15.12 9.44 -2.38
C LYS A 133 -14.00 9.16 -3.38
N ALA A 134 -13.18 8.13 -3.13
CA ALA A 134 -12.10 7.73 -4.03
C ALA A 134 -12.66 7.21 -5.36
N LYS A 135 -13.75 6.44 -5.33
CA LYS A 135 -14.46 5.98 -6.53
C LYS A 135 -15.07 7.13 -7.33
N GLU A 136 -15.68 8.11 -6.66
CA GLU A 136 -16.18 9.32 -7.31
C GLU A 136 -15.06 10.14 -7.98
N LEU A 137 -13.92 10.28 -7.30
CA LEU A 137 -12.75 10.98 -7.85
C LEU A 137 -12.17 10.26 -9.06
N LEU A 138 -12.07 8.93 -8.99
CA LEU A 138 -11.63 8.10 -10.11
C LEU A 138 -12.59 8.24 -11.30
N ALA A 139 -13.90 8.19 -11.08
CA ALA A 139 -14.88 8.39 -12.15
C ALA A 139 -14.79 9.79 -12.78
N LYS A 140 -14.45 10.82 -11.99
CA LYS A 140 -14.34 12.20 -12.46
C LYS A 140 -13.04 12.51 -13.20
N HIS A 141 -11.92 11.86 -12.85
CA HIS A 141 -10.58 12.19 -13.35
C HIS A 141 -9.89 11.04 -14.10
N GLY A 142 -10.51 9.86 -14.16
CA GLY A 142 -9.96 8.66 -14.81
C GLY A 142 -10.30 8.54 -16.30
N VAL A 143 -10.39 9.69 -17.01
CA VAL A 143 -10.50 9.76 -18.48
C VAL A 143 -9.18 10.23 -19.06
#